data_AF-A0A8J3WXF5-F1
#
_entry.id   AF-A0A8J3WXF5-F1
#
_cell.length_a   1.000
_cell.length_b   1.000
_cell.length_c   1.000
_cell.angle_alpha   90.00
_cell.angle_beta   90.00
_cell.angle_gamma   90.00
#
_symmetry.space_group_name_H-M   'P 1'
#
loop_
_entity.id
_entity.type
_entity.pdbx_description
1 polymer ?
#
loop_
_entity_poly.entity_id
_entity_poly.type
_entity_poly.pdbx_seq_one_letter_code
_entity_poly.pdbx_strand_id
1 'polypeptide(L)'
;MIHDDLAALRGWSTRQPGVRLVEGPPLTDEEIDRLPDLIADRYPYELSVPFRPEDFPVPRSYREFLRACSHLRIEYQGDGGRAVYQPVNIFPPQEVARGHAFMPGGTLYDDEEIHTTFLVAFATAGYRAEAGHWCFYTGSDVEGREGELPIMSESNDFGCDLAKFVDTGLWVPDAFNQPATLSFEDWFHRLVRVVTRGPFDPELTDEVPNSFYPPSA
;
A
#
# COMPACT_ATOMS: atom_id res chain seq x y z
N MET A 1 -17.01 6.05 5.22
CA MET A 1 -16.68 6.72 3.95
C MET A 1 -16.32 5.72 2.86
N ILE A 2 -15.65 4.62 3.22
CA ILE A 2 -15.23 3.52 2.32
C ILE A 2 -16.34 3.06 1.36
N HIS A 3 -17.56 2.82 1.86
CA HIS A 3 -18.67 2.37 1.02
C HIS A 3 -19.08 3.37 -0.07
N ASP A 4 -19.05 4.68 0.23
CA ASP A 4 -19.39 5.73 -0.73
C ASP A 4 -18.31 5.85 -1.80
N ASP A 5 -17.04 5.75 -1.42
CA ASP A 5 -15.89 5.78 -2.33
C ASP A 5 -15.88 4.55 -3.26
N LEU A 6 -16.20 3.36 -2.74
CA LEU A 6 -16.41 2.16 -3.56
C LEU A 6 -17.57 2.36 -4.56
N ALA A 7 -18.69 2.94 -4.12
CA ALA A 7 -19.81 3.24 -5.02
C ALA A 7 -19.43 4.26 -6.10
N ALA A 8 -18.62 5.27 -5.75
CA ALA A 8 -18.10 6.25 -6.70
C ALA A 8 -17.20 5.60 -7.76
N LEU A 9 -16.28 4.71 -7.38
CA LEU A 9 -15.43 3.96 -8.31
C LEU A 9 -16.24 3.02 -9.21
N ARG A 10 -17.21 2.29 -8.65
CA ARG A 10 -18.14 1.44 -9.43
C ARG A 10 -18.88 2.28 -10.47
N GLY A 11 -19.51 3.36 -10.03
CA GLY A 11 -20.24 4.29 -10.90
C GLY A 11 -19.35 4.92 -11.97
N TRP A 12 -18.12 5.30 -11.64
CA TRP A 12 -17.16 5.84 -12.60
C TRP A 12 -16.75 4.77 -13.62
N SER A 13 -16.34 3.58 -13.19
CA SER A 13 -15.81 2.52 -14.09
C SER A 13 -16.83 2.07 -15.13
N THR A 14 -18.11 1.97 -14.77
CA THR A 14 -19.20 1.62 -15.70
C THR A 14 -19.40 2.62 -16.85
N ARG A 15 -18.91 3.85 -16.70
CA ARG A 15 -18.98 4.91 -17.71
C ARG A 15 -17.73 4.99 -18.59
N GLN A 16 -16.70 4.22 -18.30
CA GLN A 16 -15.42 4.26 -19.00
C GLN A 16 -15.32 3.09 -20.00
N PRO A 17 -15.34 3.35 -21.32
CA PRO A 17 -15.22 2.28 -22.31
C PRO A 17 -13.93 1.48 -22.14
N GLY A 18 -14.03 0.15 -22.17
CA GLY A 18 -12.87 -0.73 -22.05
C GLY A 18 -12.29 -0.85 -20.64
N VAL A 19 -12.85 -0.19 -19.64
CA VAL A 19 -12.41 -0.26 -18.23
C VAL A 19 -13.38 -1.12 -17.42
N ARG A 20 -12.86 -1.83 -16.41
CA ARG A 20 -13.67 -2.51 -15.41
C ARG A 20 -13.03 -2.41 -14.03
N LEU A 21 -13.88 -2.33 -13.01
CA LEU A 21 -13.48 -2.54 -11.64
C LEU A 21 -13.55 -4.04 -11.32
N VAL A 22 -12.51 -4.57 -10.70
CA VAL A 22 -12.45 -5.95 -10.21
C VAL A 22 -12.38 -5.90 -8.70
N GLU A 23 -13.33 -6.55 -8.06
CA GLU A 23 -13.49 -6.60 -6.61
C GLU A 23 -13.39 -8.05 -6.16
N GLY A 24 -12.58 -8.29 -5.13
CA GLY A 24 -12.56 -9.58 -4.46
C GLY A 24 -13.80 -9.82 -3.60
N PRO A 25 -14.08 -11.08 -3.23
CA PRO A 25 -15.13 -11.36 -2.27
C PRO A 25 -14.84 -10.67 -0.92
N PRO A 26 -15.87 -10.25 -0.16
CA PRO A 26 -15.73 -9.82 1.23
C PRO A 26 -15.03 -10.85 2.12
N LEU A 27 -14.34 -10.39 3.16
CA LEU A 27 -13.76 -11.23 4.20
C LEU A 27 -14.61 -11.22 5.48
N THR A 28 -14.55 -12.34 6.21
CA THR A 28 -15.04 -12.46 7.58
C THR A 28 -14.08 -11.81 8.58
N ASP A 29 -14.57 -11.49 9.78
CA ASP A 29 -13.71 -10.96 10.84
C ASP A 29 -12.58 -11.93 11.23
N GLU A 30 -12.85 -13.24 11.21
CA GLU A 30 -11.82 -14.26 11.46
C GLU A 30 -10.70 -14.23 10.41
N GLU A 31 -11.04 -14.10 9.13
CA GLU A 31 -10.04 -13.99 8.06
C GLU A 31 -9.21 -12.71 8.18
N ILE A 32 -9.84 -11.61 8.59
CA ILE A 32 -9.16 -10.32 8.81
C ILE A 32 -8.22 -10.42 10.01
N ASP A 33 -8.67 -11.02 11.12
CA ASP A 33 -7.87 -11.19 12.34
C ASP A 33 -6.64 -12.06 12.13
N ARG A 34 -6.67 -12.97 11.14
CA ARG A 34 -5.55 -13.84 10.77
C ARG A 34 -4.54 -13.21 9.81
N LEU A 35 -4.81 -12.01 9.30
CA LEU A 35 -3.91 -11.35 8.34
C LEU A 35 -2.49 -11.12 8.92
N PRO A 36 -2.31 -10.62 10.16
CA PRO A 36 -0.98 -10.43 10.73
C PRO A 36 -0.20 -11.74 10.86
N ASP A 37 -0.85 -12.82 11.30
CA ASP A 37 -0.23 -14.16 11.35
C ASP A 37 0.18 -14.64 9.96
N LEU A 38 -0.66 -14.41 8.94
CA LEU A 38 -0.36 -14.80 7.57
C LEU A 38 0.88 -14.10 7.03
N ILE A 39 1.09 -12.81 7.38
CA ILE A 39 2.27 -12.04 7.00
C ILE A 39 3.52 -12.62 7.67
N ALA A 40 3.45 -12.94 8.97
CA ALA A 40 4.56 -13.53 9.71
C ALA A 40 4.97 -14.90 9.17
N ASP A 41 4.01 -15.73 8.75
CA ASP A 41 4.26 -17.11 8.31
C ASP A 41 4.75 -17.24 6.86
N ARG A 42 4.41 -16.29 5.98
CA ARG A 42 4.56 -16.48 4.53
C ARG A 42 5.80 -15.85 3.91
N TYR A 43 6.47 -14.94 4.61
CA TYR A 43 7.66 -14.32 4.06
C TYR A 43 8.79 -15.38 3.95
N PRO A 44 9.32 -15.65 2.74
CA PRO A 44 10.15 -16.82 2.50
C PRO A 44 11.64 -16.62 2.82
N TYR A 45 12.04 -15.39 3.14
CA TYR A 45 13.44 -15.03 3.40
C TYR A 45 13.66 -14.76 4.89
N GLU A 46 14.90 -14.97 5.34
CA GLU A 46 15.31 -14.58 6.69
C GLU A 46 15.25 -13.06 6.84
N LEU A 47 14.83 -12.58 8.02
CA LEU A 47 14.69 -11.17 8.37
C LEU A 47 15.61 -10.83 9.54
N SER A 48 16.38 -9.74 9.45
CA SER A 48 17.22 -9.26 10.57
C SER A 48 16.39 -8.85 11.78
N VAL A 49 15.22 -8.25 11.51
CA VAL A 49 14.20 -7.92 12.52
C VAL A 49 12.91 -8.64 12.14
N PRO A 50 12.56 -9.75 12.81
CA PRO A 50 11.35 -10.51 12.50
C PRO A 50 10.09 -9.64 12.60
N PHE A 51 9.20 -9.74 11.62
CA PHE A 51 7.86 -9.19 11.71
C PHE A 51 7.07 -9.93 12.80
N ARG A 52 6.41 -9.20 13.69
CA ARG A 52 5.58 -9.78 14.73
C ARG A 52 4.10 -9.47 14.45
N PRO A 53 3.19 -10.47 14.50
CA PRO A 53 1.77 -10.24 14.27
C PRO A 53 1.18 -9.11 15.13
N GLU A 54 1.62 -8.96 16.38
CA GLU A 54 1.18 -7.92 17.29
C GLU A 54 1.54 -6.49 16.86
N ASP A 55 2.56 -6.32 16.02
CA ASP A 55 2.99 -5.00 15.53
C ASP A 55 2.05 -4.46 14.44
N PHE A 56 1.20 -5.31 13.86
CA PHE A 56 0.22 -4.91 12.84
C PHE A 56 -1.22 -5.14 13.31
N PRO A 57 -1.75 -4.26 14.18
CA PRO A 57 -3.19 -4.21 14.40
C PRO A 57 -3.86 -3.75 13.10
N VAL A 58 -4.66 -4.62 12.47
CA VAL A 58 -5.32 -4.30 11.20
C VAL A 58 -6.13 -3.00 11.34
N PRO A 59 -5.81 -1.92 10.59
CA PRO A 59 -6.42 -0.60 10.76
C PRO A 59 -7.93 -0.64 10.60
N ARG A 60 -8.68 0.09 11.45
CA ARG A 60 -10.15 0.02 11.49
C ARG A 60 -10.79 0.27 10.13
N SER A 61 -10.37 1.31 9.41
CA SER A 61 -10.90 1.61 8.08
C SER A 61 -10.50 0.59 7.02
N TYR A 62 -9.32 -0.03 7.14
CA TYR A 62 -8.94 -1.15 6.28
C TYR A 62 -9.76 -2.41 6.57
N ARG A 63 -10.11 -2.67 7.84
CA ARG A 63 -11.06 -3.74 8.20
C ARG A 63 -12.44 -3.50 7.57
N GLU A 64 -12.94 -2.26 7.59
CA GLU A 64 -14.19 -1.90 6.90
C GLU A 64 -14.11 -2.18 5.40
N PHE A 65 -12.99 -1.82 4.77
CA PHE A 65 -12.73 -2.15 3.37
C PHE A 65 -12.72 -3.66 3.11
N LEU A 66 -11.99 -4.45 3.89
CA LEU A 66 -11.88 -5.90 3.72
C LEU A 66 -13.23 -6.62 3.91
N ARG A 67 -14.10 -6.10 4.77
CA ARG A 67 -15.50 -6.57 4.92
C ARG A 67 -16.39 -6.20 3.73
N ALA A 68 -15.99 -5.24 2.91
CA ALA A 68 -16.69 -4.87 1.68
C ALA A 68 -16.13 -5.60 0.45
N CYS A 69 -14.80 -5.71 0.35
CA CYS A 69 -14.08 -6.49 -0.66
C CYS A 69 -12.63 -6.79 -0.21
N SER A 70 -12.18 -8.02 -0.42
CA SER A 70 -10.81 -8.46 -0.06
C SER A 70 -9.69 -7.80 -0.85
N HIS A 71 -9.99 -7.27 -2.04
CA HIS A 71 -9.06 -6.59 -2.92
C HIS A 71 -9.82 -5.76 -3.94
N LEU A 72 -9.12 -4.81 -4.57
CA LEU A 72 -9.70 -3.91 -5.56
C LEU A 72 -8.67 -3.58 -6.61
N ARG A 73 -8.99 -3.77 -7.89
CA ARG A 73 -8.14 -3.26 -8.98
C ARG A 73 -8.95 -2.75 -10.16
N ILE A 74 -8.37 -1.81 -10.88
CA ILE A 74 -8.89 -1.39 -12.19
C ILE A 74 -8.17 -2.16 -13.28
N GLU A 75 -8.94 -2.74 -14.19
CA GLU A 75 -8.41 -3.35 -15.41
C GLU A 75 -8.94 -2.62 -16.64
N TYR A 76 -8.09 -2.43 -17.64
CA TYR A 76 -8.44 -1.75 -18.89
C TYR A 76 -8.00 -2.57 -20.11
N GLN A 77 -8.63 -2.31 -21.25
CA GLN A 77 -8.25 -2.91 -22.52
C GLN A 77 -7.06 -2.14 -23.10
N GLY A 78 -5.88 -2.76 -23.10
CA GLY A 78 -4.68 -2.26 -23.79
C GLY A 78 -4.38 -3.05 -25.07
N ASP A 79 -3.28 -2.70 -25.72
CA ASP A 79 -2.85 -3.26 -27.00
C ASP A 79 -2.54 -4.78 -26.92
N GLY A 80 -2.06 -5.24 -25.75
CA GLY A 80 -1.74 -6.65 -25.49
C GLY A 80 -2.86 -7.46 -24.82
N GLY A 81 -4.05 -6.88 -24.64
CA GLY A 81 -5.14 -7.49 -23.88
C GLY A 81 -5.52 -6.69 -22.63
N ARG A 82 -6.09 -7.38 -21.63
CA ARG A 82 -6.45 -6.75 -20.35
C ARG A 82 -5.20 -6.48 -19.53
N ALA A 83 -5.00 -5.22 -19.15
CA ALA A 83 -3.92 -4.78 -18.27
C ALA A 83 -4.48 -4.25 -16.94
N VAL A 84 -3.69 -4.32 -15.86
CA VAL A 84 -4.02 -3.74 -14.55
C VAL A 84 -3.49 -2.31 -14.51
N TYR A 85 -4.36 -1.37 -14.15
CA TYR A 85 -3.98 0.01 -13.88
C TYR A 85 -3.33 0.07 -12.48
N GLN A 86 -2.00 0.06 -12.45
CA GLN A 86 -1.20 -0.08 -11.22
C GLN A 86 -1.54 0.91 -10.11
N PRO A 87 -1.87 2.19 -10.36
CA PRO A 87 -2.23 3.11 -9.28
C PRO A 87 -3.49 2.70 -8.49
N VAL A 88 -4.34 1.84 -9.06
CA VAL A 88 -5.50 1.26 -8.37
C VAL A 88 -5.39 -0.26 -8.44
N ASN A 89 -4.56 -0.79 -7.55
CA ASN A 89 -4.39 -2.22 -7.34
C ASN A 89 -4.07 -2.48 -5.86
N ILE A 90 -5.13 -2.55 -5.06
CA ILE A 90 -5.12 -2.95 -3.65
C ILE A 90 -5.07 -4.47 -3.60
N PHE A 91 -4.10 -5.00 -2.86
CA PHE A 91 -3.73 -6.39 -2.83
C PHE A 91 -4.74 -7.28 -2.09
N PRO A 92 -4.95 -8.53 -2.55
CA PRO A 92 -5.61 -9.53 -1.73
C PRO A 92 -4.73 -9.95 -0.54
N PRO A 93 -5.32 -10.50 0.55
CA PRO A 93 -4.58 -10.88 1.76
C PRO A 93 -3.35 -11.76 1.49
N GLN A 94 -3.44 -12.67 0.53
CA GLN A 94 -2.34 -13.58 0.20
C GLN A 94 -1.16 -12.86 -0.45
N GLU A 95 -1.41 -11.74 -1.12
CA GLU A 95 -0.39 -10.90 -1.74
C GLU A 95 0.20 -9.91 -0.71
N VAL A 96 -0.63 -9.33 0.17
CA VAL A 96 -0.15 -8.57 1.35
C VAL A 96 0.84 -9.41 2.17
N ALA A 97 0.50 -10.67 2.41
CA ALA A 97 1.34 -11.62 3.15
C ALA A 97 2.66 -12.00 2.46
N ARG A 98 2.89 -11.60 1.20
CA ARG A 98 4.20 -11.78 0.56
C ARG A 98 5.23 -10.79 1.06
N GLY A 99 4.84 -9.76 1.81
CA GLY A 99 5.76 -8.79 2.40
C GLY A 99 6.55 -8.04 1.32
N HIS A 100 5.86 -7.48 0.32
CA HIS A 100 6.51 -6.84 -0.84
C HIS A 100 7.50 -5.71 -0.47
N ALA A 101 7.28 -5.03 0.66
CA ALA A 101 8.17 -3.99 1.16
C ALA A 101 9.26 -4.52 2.11
N PHE A 102 9.24 -5.80 2.51
CA PHE A 102 10.21 -6.36 3.44
C PHE A 102 11.53 -6.67 2.71
N MET A 103 12.63 -6.23 3.31
CA MET A 103 13.99 -6.55 2.88
C MET A 103 14.49 -7.83 3.57
N PRO A 104 15.14 -8.74 2.83
CA PRO A 104 15.86 -9.87 3.43
C PRO A 104 16.97 -9.40 4.38
N GLY A 105 17.34 -10.27 5.33
CA GLY A 105 18.47 -10.03 6.20
C GLY A 105 19.81 -9.95 5.47
N GLY A 106 20.77 -9.24 6.05
CA GLY A 106 22.05 -8.91 5.43
C GLY A 106 21.97 -7.78 4.39
N THR A 107 20.84 -7.08 4.28
CA THR A 107 20.74 -5.88 3.44
C THR A 107 21.45 -4.72 4.15
N LEU A 108 22.37 -4.06 3.45
CA LEU A 108 23.26 -3.04 4.02
C LEU A 108 23.03 -1.66 3.39
N TYR A 109 23.12 -0.62 4.21
CA TYR A 109 23.28 0.78 3.82
C TYR A 109 24.57 1.30 4.47
N ASP A 110 25.54 1.77 3.68
CA ASP A 110 26.85 2.24 4.16
C ASP A 110 27.53 1.28 5.18
N ASP A 111 27.56 -0.01 4.83
CA ASP A 111 28.10 -1.12 5.66
C ASP A 111 27.35 -1.41 6.97
N GLU A 112 26.23 -0.74 7.24
CA GLU A 112 25.36 -1.01 8.39
C GLU A 112 24.08 -1.74 7.95
N GLU A 113 23.64 -2.72 8.73
CA GLU A 113 22.47 -3.53 8.39
C GLU A 113 21.15 -2.77 8.62
N ILE A 114 20.23 -2.91 7.67
CA ILE A 114 18.94 -2.22 7.66
C ILE A 114 17.77 -3.18 7.52
N HIS A 115 16.58 -2.73 7.89
CA HIS A 115 15.34 -3.47 7.72
C HIS A 115 14.15 -2.56 7.37
N THR A 116 13.10 -3.16 6.83
CA THR A 116 11.84 -2.50 6.42
C THR A 116 10.61 -3.28 6.92
N THR A 117 10.79 -4.19 7.88
CA THR A 117 9.72 -5.07 8.38
C THR A 117 8.58 -4.32 9.08
N PHE A 118 8.74 -3.03 9.33
CA PHE A 118 7.69 -2.13 9.80
C PHE A 118 6.78 -1.57 8.68
N LEU A 119 6.97 -1.97 7.42
CA LEU A 119 6.18 -1.55 6.26
C LEU A 119 5.34 -2.70 5.71
N VAL A 120 4.03 -2.69 5.96
CA VAL A 120 3.12 -3.70 5.41
C VAL A 120 2.51 -3.18 4.12
N ALA A 121 3.05 -3.63 2.98
CA ALA A 121 2.56 -3.25 1.65
C ALA A 121 1.14 -3.78 1.38
N PHE A 122 0.22 -2.90 1.00
CA PHE A 122 -1.18 -3.25 0.74
C PHE A 122 -1.69 -2.85 -0.65
N ALA A 123 -0.95 -2.03 -1.40
CA ALA A 123 -1.28 -1.67 -2.77
C ALA A 123 -0.02 -1.27 -3.54
N THR A 124 -0.08 -1.30 -4.87
CA THR A 124 0.95 -0.64 -5.71
C THR A 124 0.78 0.87 -5.71
N ALA A 125 1.89 1.60 -5.67
CA ALA A 125 1.90 3.06 -5.84
C ALA A 125 1.73 3.48 -7.31
N GLY A 126 2.19 2.64 -8.24
CA GLY A 126 1.94 2.80 -9.67
C GLY A 126 2.84 3.83 -10.35
N TYR A 127 4.02 4.13 -9.81
CA TYR A 127 5.03 4.94 -10.48
C TYR A 127 5.46 4.31 -11.81
N ARG A 128 5.75 5.13 -12.84
CA ARG A 128 6.21 4.67 -14.15
C ARG A 128 7.63 4.13 -14.14
N ALA A 129 8.50 4.79 -13.38
CA ALA A 129 9.91 4.47 -13.35
C ALA A 129 10.17 3.20 -12.54
N GLU A 130 9.33 2.90 -11.54
CA GLU A 130 9.70 2.02 -10.43
C GLU A 130 8.53 1.19 -9.91
N ALA A 131 8.87 0.02 -9.37
CA ALA A 131 7.96 -0.70 -8.50
C ALA A 131 7.96 -0.03 -7.12
N GLY A 132 6.89 0.71 -6.81
CA GLY A 132 6.64 1.27 -5.48
C GLY A 132 5.34 0.76 -4.88
N HIS A 133 5.24 0.82 -3.56
CA HIS A 133 4.11 0.31 -2.79
C HIS A 133 3.57 1.33 -1.80
N TRP A 134 2.26 1.30 -1.60
CA TRP A 134 1.65 1.93 -0.42
C TRP A 134 1.72 0.94 0.74
N CYS A 135 2.22 1.42 1.86
CA CYS A 135 2.50 0.62 3.04
C CYS A 135 1.80 1.19 4.26
N PHE A 136 1.24 0.31 5.09
CA PHE A 136 0.96 0.65 6.47
C PHE A 136 2.26 0.74 7.24
N TYR A 137 2.44 1.82 7.98
CA TYR A 137 3.58 2.03 8.85
C TYR A 137 3.27 1.53 10.27
N THR A 138 4.02 0.55 10.77
CA THR A 138 3.81 -0.03 12.11
C THR A 138 4.77 0.49 13.17
N GLY A 139 5.72 1.36 12.81
CA GLY A 139 6.63 1.97 13.78
C GLY A 139 5.91 2.97 14.70
N SER A 140 6.47 3.18 15.89
CA SER A 140 5.84 4.00 16.96
C SER A 140 6.22 5.48 16.94
N ASP A 141 7.18 5.87 16.11
CA ASP A 141 7.71 7.23 15.95
C ASP A 141 6.89 8.12 15.01
N VAL A 142 5.90 7.56 14.31
CA VAL A 142 4.89 8.32 13.56
C VAL A 142 3.51 7.86 14.00
N GLU A 143 2.78 8.75 14.68
CA GLU A 143 1.46 8.43 15.20
C GLU A 143 0.38 8.55 14.11
N GLY A 144 -0.42 7.49 13.96
CA GLY A 144 -1.62 7.51 13.11
C GLY A 144 -2.82 8.16 13.79
N ARG A 145 -3.97 8.14 13.13
CA ARG A 145 -5.25 8.44 13.80
C ARG A 145 -5.61 7.27 14.75
N GLU A 146 -6.37 7.54 15.81
CA GLU A 146 -6.84 6.50 16.73
C GLU A 146 -7.49 5.29 16.00
N GLY A 147 -6.92 4.10 16.19
CA GLY A 147 -7.35 2.85 15.55
C GLY A 147 -6.90 2.70 14.09
N GLU A 148 -6.02 3.56 13.60
CA GLU A 148 -5.48 3.56 12.25
C GLU A 148 -3.94 3.55 12.27
N LEU A 149 -3.33 3.18 11.14
CA LEU A 149 -1.89 3.28 10.92
C LEU A 149 -1.60 4.34 9.84
N PRO A 150 -0.49 5.10 9.95
CA PRO A 150 -0.06 5.98 8.88
C PRO A 150 0.23 5.20 7.59
N ILE A 151 0.02 5.87 6.45
CA ILE A 151 0.32 5.32 5.14
C ILE A 151 1.57 5.99 4.59
N MET A 152 2.57 5.20 4.24
CA MET A 152 3.81 5.64 3.60
C MET A 152 3.88 5.11 2.16
N SER A 153 4.65 5.79 1.31
CA SER A 153 4.95 5.35 -0.05
C SER A 153 6.39 4.85 -0.09
N GLU A 154 6.57 3.55 -0.25
CA GLU A 154 7.88 2.95 -0.53
C GLU A 154 8.15 3.01 -2.03
N SER A 155 9.36 3.45 -2.39
CA SER A 155 9.86 3.52 -3.77
C SER A 155 11.22 2.83 -3.84
N ASN A 156 11.47 2.11 -4.93
CA ASN A 156 12.61 1.22 -5.04
C ASN A 156 13.79 1.83 -5.86
N ASP A 157 13.70 3.07 -6.39
CA ASP A 157 14.82 3.67 -7.17
C ASP A 157 16.04 3.98 -6.31
N PHE A 158 15.84 4.51 -5.10
CA PHE A 158 16.94 5.20 -4.40
C PHE A 158 17.61 4.38 -3.31
N GLY A 159 17.28 3.09 -3.20
CA GLY A 159 17.99 2.19 -2.31
C GLY A 159 17.83 2.62 -0.86
N CYS A 160 16.68 2.25 -0.28
CA CYS A 160 16.39 2.29 1.16
C CYS A 160 15.72 3.56 1.70
N ASP A 161 15.02 4.35 0.87
CA ASP A 161 14.33 5.60 1.26
C ASP A 161 13.37 5.49 2.45
N LEU A 162 12.91 4.27 2.76
CA LEU A 162 12.12 3.99 3.95
C LEU A 162 12.65 2.75 4.68
N ALA A 163 13.90 2.80 5.13
CA ALA A 163 14.50 1.77 5.97
C ALA A 163 14.99 2.32 7.33
N LYS A 164 15.17 1.42 8.29
CA LYS A 164 15.80 1.71 9.58
C LYS A 164 17.01 0.81 9.78
N PHE A 165 18.03 1.33 10.44
CA PHE A 165 19.17 0.52 10.88
C PHE A 165 18.72 -0.48 11.94
N VAL A 166 19.15 -1.74 11.82
CA VAL A 166 18.78 -2.84 12.72
C VAL A 166 19.21 -2.55 14.16
N ASP A 167 20.43 -2.07 14.35
CA ASP A 167 21.02 -1.90 15.68
C ASP A 167 20.46 -0.69 16.44
N THR A 168 20.16 0.40 15.74
CA THR A 168 19.78 1.68 16.37
C THR A 168 18.28 1.95 16.28
N GLY A 169 17.57 1.33 15.34
CA GLY A 169 16.18 1.63 15.02
C GLY A 169 15.97 3.04 14.44
N LEU A 170 17.05 3.76 14.13
CA LEU A 170 17.00 5.07 13.48
C LEU A 170 16.76 4.89 11.99
N TRP A 171 16.06 5.86 11.39
CA TRP A 171 15.93 5.95 9.94
C TRP A 171 17.29 6.07 9.27
N VAL A 172 17.44 5.49 8.09
CA VAL A 172 18.59 5.78 7.23
C VAL A 172 18.61 7.27 6.85
N PRO A 173 19.79 7.85 6.55
CA PRO A 173 19.89 9.23 6.06
C PRO A 173 18.96 9.49 4.87
N ASP A 174 18.38 10.68 4.82
CA ASP A 174 17.47 11.15 3.77
C ASP A 174 16.18 10.32 3.58
N ALA A 175 15.86 9.43 4.52
CA ALA A 175 14.63 8.66 4.48
C ALA A 175 13.39 9.57 4.41
N PHE A 176 12.54 9.35 3.41
CA PHE A 176 11.32 10.13 3.20
C PHE A 176 10.18 9.64 4.11
N ASN A 177 10.36 9.80 5.42
CA ASN A 177 9.46 9.30 6.46
C ASN A 177 8.18 10.12 6.66
N GLN A 178 7.83 11.00 5.71
CA GLN A 178 6.60 11.78 5.76
C GLN A 178 5.40 10.89 5.36
N PRO A 179 4.40 10.70 6.23
CA PRO A 179 3.21 9.94 5.86
C PRO A 179 2.41 10.67 4.78
N ALA A 180 1.96 9.91 3.77
CA ALA A 180 1.04 10.40 2.74
C ALA A 180 -0.33 10.77 3.33
N THR A 181 -0.78 9.95 4.28
CA THR A 181 -2.00 10.14 5.08
C THR A 181 -1.85 9.42 6.41
N LEU A 182 -2.73 9.73 7.38
CA LEU A 182 -2.71 9.15 8.72
C LEU A 182 -3.72 8.01 8.92
N SER A 183 -4.42 7.60 7.85
CA SER A 183 -5.39 6.50 7.87
C SER A 183 -5.63 5.94 6.46
N PHE A 184 -6.08 4.67 6.39
CA PHE A 184 -6.49 4.08 5.12
C PHE A 184 -7.73 4.74 4.51
N GLU A 185 -8.69 5.17 5.34
CA GLU A 185 -9.87 5.93 4.88
C GLU A 185 -9.46 7.20 4.11
N ASP A 186 -8.57 8.01 4.68
CA ASP A 186 -8.10 9.25 4.05
C ASP A 186 -7.32 8.94 2.76
N TRP A 187 -6.50 7.89 2.78
CA TRP A 187 -5.77 7.44 1.60
C TRP A 187 -6.72 7.03 0.48
N PHE A 188 -7.69 6.17 0.79
CA PHE A 188 -8.63 5.62 -0.16
C PHE A 188 -9.53 6.70 -0.74
N HIS A 189 -10.04 7.60 0.10
CA HIS A 189 -10.85 8.72 -0.34
C HIS A 189 -10.09 9.62 -1.33
N ARG A 190 -8.81 9.94 -1.04
CA ARG A 190 -7.97 10.75 -1.93
C ARG A 190 -7.69 10.04 -3.25
N LEU A 191 -7.36 8.74 -3.20
CA LEU A 191 -7.18 7.89 -4.38
C LEU A 191 -8.42 7.93 -5.28
N VAL A 192 -9.58 7.64 -4.72
CA VAL A 192 -10.87 7.62 -5.45
C VAL A 192 -11.15 8.98 -6.07
N ARG A 193 -10.96 10.07 -5.33
CA ARG A 193 -11.19 11.43 -5.83
C ARG A 193 -10.31 11.74 -7.03
N VAL A 194 -9.04 11.34 -7.02
CA VAL A 194 -8.11 11.60 -8.12
C VAL A 194 -8.47 10.75 -9.33
N VAL A 195 -8.69 9.46 -9.15
CA VAL A 195 -9.01 8.53 -10.26
C VAL A 195 -10.34 8.87 -10.93
N THR A 196 -11.33 9.30 -10.15
CA THR A 196 -12.69 9.55 -10.66
C THR A 196 -12.92 10.97 -11.17
N ARG A 197 -11.91 11.86 -11.11
CA ARG A 197 -12.04 13.28 -11.50
C ARG A 197 -12.29 13.51 -12.99
N GLY A 198 -11.90 12.55 -13.82
CA GLY A 198 -11.90 12.68 -15.28
C GLY A 198 -12.17 11.36 -15.99
N PRO A 199 -12.08 11.35 -17.33
CA PRO A 199 -12.07 10.10 -18.10
C PRO A 199 -10.85 9.25 -17.72
N PHE A 200 -10.96 7.93 -17.93
CA PHE A 200 -9.82 7.05 -17.72
C PHE A 200 -8.69 7.37 -18.70
N ASP A 201 -7.49 7.47 -18.17
CA ASP A 201 -6.26 7.62 -18.93
C ASP A 201 -5.19 6.67 -18.34
N PRO A 202 -4.78 5.62 -19.07
CA PRO A 202 -3.79 4.67 -18.57
C PRO A 202 -2.41 5.30 -18.36
N GLU A 203 -2.18 6.49 -18.91
CA GLU A 203 -0.91 7.21 -18.81
C GLU A 203 -0.80 8.00 -17.48
N LEU A 204 -1.86 8.18 -16.70
CA LEU A 204 -1.83 8.98 -15.46
C LEU A 204 -1.32 8.22 -14.23
N THR A 205 -0.26 7.43 -14.43
CA THR A 205 0.34 6.56 -13.41
C THR A 205 1.01 7.32 -12.28
N ASP A 206 1.82 8.33 -12.58
CA ASP A 206 2.52 9.13 -11.56
C ASP A 206 1.62 10.16 -10.87
N GLU A 207 0.47 10.49 -11.47
CA GLU A 207 -0.42 11.53 -10.95
C GLU A 207 -1.03 11.15 -9.60
N VAL A 208 -1.41 9.88 -9.45
CA VAL A 208 -1.99 9.36 -8.22
C VAL A 208 -1.02 9.50 -7.05
N PRO A 209 0.19 8.93 -7.07
CA PRO A 209 1.12 9.10 -5.95
C PRO A 209 1.57 10.54 -5.74
N ASN A 210 1.83 11.30 -6.81
CA ASN A 210 2.15 12.74 -6.69
C ASN A 210 0.99 13.55 -6.10
N SER A 211 -0.24 13.07 -6.22
CA SER A 211 -1.38 13.74 -5.61
C SER A 211 -1.33 13.74 -4.09
N PHE A 212 -0.54 12.87 -3.44
CA PHE A 212 -0.45 12.73 -1.98
C PHE A 212 0.51 13.72 -1.34
N TYR A 213 1.54 14.11 -2.06
CA TYR A 213 2.60 14.98 -1.59
C TYR A 213 2.50 16.36 -2.28
N PRO A 214 2.78 17.47 -1.59
CA PRO A 214 2.88 18.76 -2.26
C PRO A 214 3.99 18.70 -3.33
N PRO A 215 3.86 19.43 -4.46
CA PRO A 215 4.96 19.54 -5.39
C PRO A 215 6.18 20.11 -4.66
N SER A 216 7.32 19.44 -4.79
CA SER A 216 8.60 19.91 -4.23
C SER A 216 8.83 21.36 -4.67
N ALA A 217 8.96 22.26 -3.69
CA ALA A 217 9.17 23.69 -3.90
C ALA A 217 10.57 24.00 -4.44
#